data_AF-A0A9P6M8M6-F1
#
_entry.id   AF-A0A9P6M8M6-F1
#
_cell.length_a   1.000
_cell.length_b   1.000
_cell.length_c   1.000
_cell.angle_alpha   90.00
_cell.angle_beta   90.00
_cell.angle_gamma   90.00
#
_symmetry.space_group_name_H-M   'P 1'
#
loop_
_entity.id
_entity.type
_entity.pdbx_description
1 polymer ?
#
loop_
_entity_poly.entity_id
_entity_poly.type
_entity_poly.pdbx_seq_one_letter_code
_entity_poly.pdbx_strand_id
1 'polypeptide(L)'
;MDNPNQSPRNEYIPISEERRLSLVEKYKRRSLSPESLIIRPGLRKLHIATIVLAFGLGGYFALYADFGGKETCFSPIRRFYRRKVNEYWSLSEEEKQQLREQGRL
;
A
#
# COMPACT_ATOMS: atom_id res chain seq x y z
N MET A 1 -37.48 -54.64 -16.81
CA MET A 1 -36.93 -53.97 -18.00
C MET A 1 -36.93 -52.49 -17.68
N ASP A 2 -35.83 -52.00 -17.09
CA ASP A 2 -35.70 -50.61 -16.64
C ASP A 2 -35.19 -49.72 -17.78
N ASN A 3 -35.84 -48.57 -17.97
CA ASN A 3 -35.59 -47.66 -19.08
C ASN A 3 -34.25 -46.91 -18.87
N PRO A 4 -33.26 -47.02 -19.77
CA PRO A 4 -31.92 -46.45 -19.58
C PRO A 4 -31.85 -44.92 -19.69
N ASN A 5 -32.95 -44.24 -20.02
CA ASN A 5 -33.00 -42.78 -20.21
C ASN A 5 -33.54 -42.00 -19.01
N GLN A 6 -33.62 -42.60 -17.82
CA GLN A 6 -34.07 -41.88 -16.64
C GLN A 6 -32.91 -41.05 -16.06
N SER A 7 -32.79 -39.82 -16.57
CA SER A 7 -31.96 -38.76 -15.97
C SER A 7 -32.26 -38.69 -14.46
N PRO A 8 -31.23 -38.60 -13.58
CA PRO A 8 -31.47 -38.56 -12.15
C PRO A 8 -32.47 -37.44 -11.85
N ARG A 9 -33.60 -37.83 -11.23
CA ARG A 9 -34.64 -36.90 -10.76
C ARG A 9 -33.91 -35.75 -10.07
N ASN A 10 -34.11 -34.54 -10.59
CA ASN A 10 -33.54 -33.34 -10.04
C ASN A 10 -34.18 -33.12 -8.66
N GLU A 11 -33.58 -33.71 -7.63
CA GLU A 11 -34.02 -33.59 -6.24
C GLU A 11 -33.86 -32.14 -5.85
N TYR A 12 -34.99 -31.46 -5.73
CA TYR A 12 -35.05 -30.07 -5.32
C TYR A 12 -34.74 -30.03 -3.83
N ILE A 13 -33.47 -29.90 -3.47
CA ILE A 13 -33.10 -29.62 -2.08
C ILE A 13 -33.65 -28.22 -1.75
N PRO A 14 -34.58 -28.07 -0.80
CA PRO A 14 -35.10 -26.77 -0.44
C PRO A 14 -33.98 -25.97 0.21
N ILE A 15 -33.43 -25.03 -0.55
CA ILE A 15 -32.45 -24.06 -0.09
C ILE A 15 -33.23 -23.03 0.76
N SER A 16 -32.73 -22.72 1.97
CA SER A 16 -33.32 -21.63 2.78
C SER A 16 -33.34 -20.32 2.00
N GLU A 17 -34.37 -19.50 2.21
CA GLU A 17 -34.55 -18.18 1.58
C GLU A 17 -33.27 -17.33 1.67
N GLU A 18 -32.63 -17.29 2.84
CA GLU A 18 -31.36 -16.58 3.06
C GLU A 18 -30.23 -17.07 2.16
N ARG A 19 -30.11 -18.41 2.00
CA ARG A 19 -29.08 -19.00 1.16
C ARG A 19 -29.39 -18.73 -0.32
N ARG A 20 -30.67 -18.73 -0.73
CA ARG A 20 -31.07 -18.32 -2.09
C ARG A 20 -30.71 -16.87 -2.40
N LEU A 21 -31.01 -15.94 -1.51
CA LEU A 21 -30.65 -14.53 -1.66
C LEU A 21 -29.13 -14.34 -1.80
N SER A 22 -28.35 -15.04 -0.95
CA SER A 22 -26.88 -15.00 -1.04
C SER A 22 -26.34 -15.56 -2.36
N LEU A 23 -27.00 -16.56 -2.95
CA LEU A 23 -26.60 -17.16 -4.22
C LEU A 23 -26.94 -16.26 -5.40
N VAL A 24 -28.12 -15.63 -5.38
CA VAL A 24 -28.53 -14.63 -6.38
C VAL A 24 -27.58 -13.45 -6.36
N GLU A 25 -27.19 -12.98 -5.17
CA GLU A 25 -26.25 -11.87 -5.04
C GLU A 25 -24.84 -12.24 -5.53
N LYS A 26 -24.34 -13.44 -5.17
CA LYS A 26 -23.08 -13.99 -5.70
C LYS A 26 -23.11 -14.15 -7.21
N TYR A 27 -24.22 -14.61 -7.78
CA TYR A 27 -24.41 -14.75 -9.22
C TYR A 27 -24.40 -13.38 -9.89
N LYS A 28 -25.15 -12.40 -9.36
CA LYS A 28 -25.20 -11.03 -9.86
C LYS A 28 -23.82 -10.39 -9.91
N ARG A 29 -23.00 -10.56 -8.86
CA ARG A 29 -21.60 -10.09 -8.82
C ARG A 29 -20.69 -10.78 -9.84
N ARG A 30 -20.95 -12.03 -10.20
CA ARG A 30 -20.13 -12.80 -11.14
C ARG A 30 -20.53 -12.61 -12.60
N SER A 31 -21.82 -12.53 -12.90
CA SER A 31 -22.31 -12.48 -14.28
C SER A 31 -22.47 -11.06 -14.81
N LEU A 32 -22.87 -10.10 -13.98
CA LEU A 32 -23.14 -8.72 -14.43
C LEU A 32 -21.93 -7.79 -14.34
N SER A 33 -20.85 -8.20 -13.70
CA SER A 33 -19.66 -7.34 -13.57
C SER A 33 -18.33 -8.11 -13.67
N PRO A 34 -18.11 -8.89 -14.74
CA PRO A 34 -16.80 -9.52 -14.94
C PRO A 34 -15.69 -8.47 -15.10
N GLU A 35 -15.98 -7.30 -15.68
CA GLU A 35 -15.00 -6.23 -15.88
C GLU A 35 -14.62 -5.47 -14.60
N SER A 36 -15.51 -5.37 -13.61
CA SER A 36 -15.20 -4.67 -12.34
C SER A 36 -14.29 -5.49 -11.42
N LEU A 37 -14.22 -6.80 -11.62
CA LEU A 37 -13.32 -7.72 -10.92
C LEU A 37 -11.93 -7.78 -11.57
N ILE A 38 -11.79 -7.30 -12.81
CA ILE A 38 -10.49 -7.17 -13.48
C ILE A 38 -9.81 -5.93 -12.92
N ILE A 39 -9.11 -6.12 -11.80
CA ILE A 39 -8.21 -5.09 -11.27
C ILE A 39 -7.10 -4.91 -12.31
N ARG A 40 -7.22 -3.85 -13.13
CA ARG A 40 -6.23 -3.54 -14.17
C ARG A 40 -4.84 -3.49 -13.52
N PRO A 41 -3.84 -4.20 -14.07
CA PRO A 41 -2.52 -4.31 -13.44
C PRO A 41 -1.86 -2.94 -13.22
N GLY A 42 -2.14 -1.95 -14.07
CA GLY A 42 -1.71 -0.56 -13.86
C GLY A 42 -2.34 0.11 -12.63
N LEU A 43 -3.61 -0.19 -12.33
CA LEU A 43 -4.31 0.37 -11.17
C LEU A 43 -3.77 -0.21 -9.86
N ARG A 44 -3.35 -1.49 -9.83
CA ARG A 44 -2.68 -2.09 -8.67
C ARG A 44 -1.36 -1.40 -8.36
N LYS A 45 -0.56 -1.15 -9.40
CA LYS A 45 0.72 -0.44 -9.26
C LYS A 45 0.52 0.99 -8.74
N LEU A 46 -0.48 1.68 -9.29
CA LEU A 46 -0.83 3.03 -8.83
C LEU A 46 -1.30 3.02 -7.37
N HIS A 47 -2.12 2.05 -6.98
CA HIS A 47 -2.59 1.95 -5.60
C HIS A 47 -1.44 1.70 -4.61
N ILE A 48 -0.53 0.78 -4.93
CA ILE A 48 0.67 0.54 -4.11
C ILE A 48 1.54 1.80 -4.03
N ALA A 49 1.76 2.48 -5.17
CA ALA A 49 2.51 3.72 -5.21
C ALA A 49 1.86 4.82 -4.35
N THR A 50 0.53 4.95 -4.38
CA THR A 50 -0.18 5.92 -3.54
C THR A 50 -0.10 5.58 -2.06
N ILE A 51 -0.09 4.30 -1.69
CA ILE A 51 0.08 3.89 -0.29
C ILE A 51 1.49 4.25 0.19
N VAL A 52 2.52 3.89 -0.59
CA VAL A 52 3.91 4.22 -0.26
C VAL A 52 4.10 5.74 -0.16
N LEU A 53 3.53 6.50 -1.09
CA LEU A 53 3.57 7.96 -1.06
C LEU A 53 2.85 8.54 0.16
N ALA A 54 1.69 8.00 0.54
CA ALA A 54 0.95 8.44 1.71
C ALA A 54 1.72 8.20 3.01
N PHE A 55 2.36 7.03 3.16
CA PHE A 55 3.24 6.75 4.30
C PHE A 55 4.48 7.65 4.30
N GLY A 56 5.09 7.86 3.13
CA GLY A 56 6.26 8.75 2.99
C GLY A 56 5.93 10.20 3.34
N LEU A 57 4.83 10.75 2.80
CA LEU A 57 4.36 12.09 3.10
C LEU A 57 3.92 12.21 4.56
N GLY A 58 3.17 11.26 5.09
CA GLY A 58 2.77 11.25 6.50
C GLY A 58 3.96 11.26 7.44
N GLY A 59 4.98 10.44 7.16
CA GLY A 59 6.25 10.46 7.88
C GLY A 59 6.98 11.80 7.73
N TYR A 60 7.10 12.32 6.51
CA TYR A 60 7.73 13.61 6.27
C TYR A 60 7.03 14.74 7.02
N PHE A 61 5.70 14.82 6.98
CA PHE A 61 4.93 15.84 7.70
C PHE A 61 5.03 15.66 9.21
N ALA A 62 5.01 14.43 9.73
CA ALA A 62 5.22 14.17 11.15
C ALA A 62 6.60 14.67 11.60
N LEU A 63 7.65 14.36 10.84
CA LEU A 63 8.99 14.86 11.12
C LEU A 63 9.05 16.38 10.97
N TYR A 64 8.49 16.94 9.89
CA TYR A 64 8.45 18.38 9.56
C TYR A 64 7.73 19.20 10.62
N ALA A 65 6.55 18.76 11.05
CA ALA A 65 5.78 19.39 12.13
C ALA A 65 6.54 19.34 13.46
N ASP A 66 7.38 18.34 13.67
CA ASP A 66 8.29 18.21 14.82
C ASP A 66 9.63 18.98 14.67
N PHE A 67 9.83 19.75 13.59
CA PHE A 67 10.92 20.75 13.51
C PHE A 67 10.62 22.04 14.28
N GLY A 68 9.84 21.96 15.37
CA GLY A 68 9.90 22.95 16.44
C GLY A 68 11.22 22.87 17.22
N GLY A 69 11.55 23.93 17.98
CA GLY A 69 12.76 23.97 18.83
C GLY A 69 12.69 23.11 20.10
N LYS A 70 11.63 22.33 20.31
CA LYS A 70 11.37 21.56 21.54
C LYS A 70 11.72 20.09 21.37
N GLU A 71 12.15 19.43 22.44
CA GLU A 71 12.37 17.99 22.44
C GLU A 71 11.05 17.21 22.52
N THR A 72 10.93 16.19 21.69
CA THR A 72 9.74 15.34 21.51
C THR A 72 10.14 13.87 21.33
N CYS A 73 9.18 12.96 21.37
CA CYS A 73 9.40 11.52 21.18
C CYS A 73 10.02 11.13 19.82
N PHE A 74 9.92 11.98 18.78
CA PHE A 74 10.58 11.74 17.48
C PHE A 74 11.94 12.43 17.34
N SER A 75 12.43 13.10 18.38
CA SER A 75 13.76 13.73 18.40
C SER A 75 14.92 12.78 18.04
N PRO A 76 14.94 11.50 18.46
CA PRO A 76 15.99 10.56 18.04
C PRO A 76 16.03 10.34 16.52
N ILE A 77 14.86 10.24 15.88
CA ILE A 77 14.73 10.05 14.42
C ILE A 77 15.20 11.32 13.70
N ARG A 78 14.84 12.51 14.20
CA ARG A 78 15.33 13.78 13.67
C ARG A 78 16.85 13.91 13.77
N ARG A 79 17.47 13.52 14.89
CA ARG A 79 18.93 13.51 15.06
C ARG A 79 19.59 12.53 14.10
N PHE A 80 19.00 11.35 13.92
CA PHE A 80 19.47 10.37 12.94
C PHE A 80 19.42 10.91 11.51
N TYR A 81 18.30 11.51 11.11
CA TYR A 81 18.13 12.11 9.80
C TYR A 81 19.10 13.26 9.56
N ARG A 82 19.24 14.21 10.49
CA ARG A 82 20.22 15.31 10.38
C ARG A 82 21.65 14.79 10.28
N ARG A 83 22.01 13.76 11.06
CA ARG A 83 23.33 13.14 10.98
C ARG A 83 23.57 12.54 9.60
N LYS A 84 22.60 11.81 9.05
CA LYS A 84 22.71 11.21 7.71
C LYS A 84 22.75 12.26 6.60
N VAL A 85 21.94 13.31 6.69
CA VAL A 85 22.00 14.44 5.76
C VAL A 85 23.35 15.13 5.83
N ASN A 86 23.90 15.39 7.02
CA ASN A 86 25.23 15.98 7.14
C ASN A 86 26.32 15.03 6.62
N GLU A 87 26.22 13.72 6.84
CA GLU A 87 27.20 12.74 6.36
C GLU A 87 27.24 12.60 4.83
N TYR A 88 26.08 12.70 4.16
CA TYR A 88 25.99 12.49 2.71
C TYR A 88 25.90 13.78 1.88
N TRP A 89 25.32 14.85 2.43
CA TRP A 89 25.08 16.11 1.71
C TRP A 89 25.90 17.29 2.24
N SER A 90 26.67 17.12 3.32
CA SER A 90 27.64 18.13 3.76
C SER A 90 29.05 17.57 3.72
N LEU A 91 30.00 18.40 3.32
CA LEU A 91 31.42 18.06 3.41
C LEU A 91 31.75 17.75 4.86
N SER A 92 32.34 16.58 5.10
CA SER A 92 32.92 16.24 6.40
C SER A 92 33.97 17.30 6.79
N GLU A 93 34.24 17.45 8.08
CA GLU A 93 35.25 18.42 8.52
C GLU A 93 36.64 18.13 7.92
N GLU A 94 36.95 16.86 7.66
CA GLU A 94 38.16 16.42 6.96
C GLU A 94 38.16 16.90 5.49
N GLU A 95 37.06 16.74 4.77
CA GLU A 95 36.94 17.22 3.38
C GLU A 95 36.94 18.75 3.31
N LYS A 96 36.37 19.44 4.30
CA LYS A 96 36.47 20.91 4.40
C LYS A 96 37.91 21.36 4.65
N GLN A 97 38.68 20.61 5.46
CA GLN A 97 40.08 20.90 5.72
C GLN A 97 40.92 20.71 4.44
N GLN A 98 40.71 19.61 3.73
CA GLN A 98 41.37 19.35 2.45
C GLN A 98 41.03 20.40 1.39
N LEU A 99 39.77 20.86 1.32
CA LEU A 99 39.37 21.91 0.38
C LEU A 99 39.95 23.29 0.74
N ARG A 100 40.11 23.60 2.03
CA ARG A 100 40.83 24.81 2.50
C ARG A 100 42.31 24.75 2.14
N GLU A 101 42.96 23.61 2.32
CA GLU A 101 44.37 23.41 1.93
C GLU A 101 44.57 23.50 0.42
N GLN A 102 43.57 23.12 -0.37
CA GLN A 102 43.55 23.28 -1.83
C GLN A 102 43.14 24.67 -2.30
N GLY A 103 42.78 25.60 -1.40
CA GLY A 103 42.37 26.97 -1.74
C GLY A 103 41.04 27.07 -2.50
N ARG A 104 40.18 26.06 -2.40
CA ARG A 104 38.87 26.00 -3.12
C ARG A 104 37.69 26.40 -2.23
N LEU A 105 37.97 26.91 -1.02
CA LEU A 105 37.02 27.28 0.03
C LEU A 105 37.46 28.59 0.70
#